data_AF-A0A660YJV8-F1
#
_entry.id   AF-A0A660YJV8-F1
#
_cell.length_a   1.000
_cell.length_b   1.000
_cell.length_c   1.000
_cell.angle_alpha   90.00
_cell.angle_beta   90.00
_cell.angle_gamma   90.00
#
_symmetry.space_group_name_H-M   'P 1'
#
loop_
_entity.id
_entity.type
_entity.pdbx_description
1 polymer ?
#
loop_
_entity_poly.entity_id
_entity_poly.type
_entity_poly.pdbx_seq_one_letter_code
_entity_poly.pdbx_strand_id
1 'polypeptide(L)'
;EKAAEIGYFDEDYFYGWADGDFSFRMTIAGYPCLNVAGAKVFHLKEKKGMPWVYYQVRNRWWFVLKTYNFRTLVLCLPAIALYQIAVFFGMLVKGKGWQALKGGFAALFSLSLVFKKRRDVMKVKRVKDKEVLTGASIDLLGEAGGSKIISLGTGMMNIILKVYWMLIKHFIK
;
A
#
# COMPACT_ATOMS: atom_id res chain seq x y z
N GLU A 1 -12.72 -23.16 0.49
CA GLU A 1 -13.96 -22.42 0.19
C GLU A 1 -13.74 -20.90 0.12
N LYS A 2 -13.45 -20.19 1.23
CA LYS A 2 -13.31 -18.71 1.24
C LYS A 2 -12.22 -18.13 0.32
N ALA A 3 -11.06 -18.76 0.23
CA ALA A 3 -9.97 -18.29 -0.63
C ALA A 3 -10.33 -18.35 -2.13
N ALA A 4 -11.15 -19.34 -2.53
CA ALA A 4 -11.62 -19.48 -3.89
C ALA A 4 -12.62 -18.37 -4.23
N GLU A 5 -13.50 -18.02 -3.28
CA GLU A 5 -14.49 -16.94 -3.44
C GLU A 5 -13.83 -15.60 -3.83
N ILE A 6 -12.70 -15.27 -3.21
CA ILE A 6 -11.99 -14.01 -3.48
C ILE A 6 -10.94 -14.11 -4.61
N GLY A 7 -10.81 -15.26 -5.27
CA GLY A 7 -9.91 -15.47 -6.40
C GLY A 7 -8.43 -15.73 -6.06
N TYR A 8 -8.14 -16.42 -4.95
CA TYR A 8 -6.78 -16.84 -4.54
C TYR A 8 -5.73 -15.71 -4.54
N PHE A 9 -4.45 -16.05 -4.60
CA PHE A 9 -3.36 -15.09 -4.76
C PHE A 9 -3.37 -14.49 -6.17
N ASP A 10 -3.01 -13.21 -6.26
CA ASP A 10 -2.89 -12.53 -7.54
C ASP A 10 -1.48 -12.78 -8.10
N GLU A 11 -1.39 -13.66 -9.11
CA GLU A 11 -0.12 -14.13 -9.70
C GLU A 11 0.71 -13.01 -10.36
N ASP A 12 0.11 -11.87 -10.72
CA ASP A 12 0.86 -10.74 -11.28
C ASP A 12 1.71 -10.00 -10.23
N TYR A 13 1.49 -10.26 -8.93
CA TYR A 13 2.36 -9.83 -7.85
C TYR A 13 3.58 -10.74 -7.75
N PHE A 14 4.53 -10.55 -8.67
CA PHE A 14 5.78 -11.33 -8.68
C PHE A 14 6.61 -11.22 -7.38
N TYR A 15 6.69 -10.02 -6.78
CA TYR A 15 7.45 -9.81 -5.54
C TYR A 15 6.80 -8.79 -4.62
N GLY A 16 6.58 -9.20 -3.36
CA GLY A 16 6.01 -8.37 -2.30
C GLY A 16 4.56 -7.96 -2.55
N TRP A 17 3.84 -7.65 -1.48
CA TRP A 17 2.41 -7.29 -1.48
C TRP A 17 1.42 -8.40 -1.86
N ALA A 18 1.85 -9.55 -2.38
CA ALA A 18 0.94 -10.64 -2.73
C ALA A 18 0.13 -11.12 -1.50
N ASP A 19 0.82 -11.28 -0.36
CA ASP A 19 0.28 -11.63 0.95
C ASP A 19 -0.61 -10.53 1.54
N GLY A 20 -0.17 -9.28 1.49
CA GLY A 20 -0.93 -8.13 1.95
C GLY A 20 -2.20 -7.90 1.14
N ASP A 21 -2.12 -8.04 -0.18
CA ASP A 21 -3.27 -7.96 -1.08
C ASP A 21 -4.29 -9.07 -0.82
N PHE A 22 -3.84 -10.32 -0.72
CA PHE A 22 -4.70 -11.46 -0.42
C PHE A 22 -5.40 -11.29 0.94
N SER A 23 -4.63 -11.00 1.99
CA SER A 23 -5.16 -10.81 3.35
C SER A 23 -6.14 -9.64 3.43
N PHE A 24 -5.87 -8.56 2.71
CA PHE A 24 -6.79 -7.43 2.65
C PHE A 24 -8.07 -7.76 1.87
N ARG A 25 -7.97 -8.47 0.75
CA ARG A 25 -9.14 -8.95 -0.02
C ARG A 25 -10.02 -9.88 0.81
N MET A 26 -9.43 -10.77 1.60
CA MET A 26 -10.16 -11.58 2.60
C MET A 26 -10.90 -10.69 3.59
N THR A 27 -10.19 -9.70 4.16
CA THR A 27 -10.74 -8.78 5.15
C THR A 27 -11.93 -8.00 4.61
N ILE A 28 -11.81 -7.40 3.41
CA ILE A 28 -12.90 -6.63 2.81
C ILE A 28 -14.06 -7.51 2.31
N ALA A 29 -13.85 -8.82 2.12
CA ALA A 29 -14.90 -9.80 1.85
C ALA A 29 -15.65 -10.28 3.12
N GLY A 30 -15.29 -9.74 4.29
CA GLY A 30 -15.89 -10.09 5.58
C GLY A 30 -15.18 -11.23 6.32
N TYR A 31 -13.98 -11.63 5.87
CA TYR A 31 -13.17 -12.65 6.52
C TYR A 31 -11.94 -12.02 7.17
N PRO A 32 -12.04 -11.53 8.42
CA PRO A 32 -10.98 -10.76 9.05
C PRO A 32 -9.70 -11.60 9.22
N CYS A 33 -8.56 -10.99 8.91
CA CYS A 33 -7.25 -11.55 9.19
C CYS A 33 -6.79 -11.12 10.60
N LEU A 34 -6.67 -12.08 11.52
CA LEU A 34 -6.30 -11.81 12.91
C LEU A 34 -4.80 -12.05 13.13
N ASN A 35 -4.14 -11.11 13.80
CA ASN A 35 -2.78 -11.29 14.29
C ASN A 35 -2.82 -11.77 15.75
N VAL A 36 -2.37 -13.00 16.00
CA VAL A 36 -2.32 -13.58 17.35
C VAL A 36 -0.95 -13.29 17.94
N ALA A 37 -0.87 -12.29 18.83
CA ALA A 37 0.40 -11.83 19.41
C ALA A 37 1.23 -12.93 20.12
N GLY A 38 0.57 -13.99 20.61
CA GLY A 38 1.23 -15.14 21.21
C GLY A 38 1.83 -16.14 20.20
N ALA A 39 1.36 -16.16 18.96
CA ALA A 39 1.87 -17.04 17.92
C ALA A 39 3.11 -16.42 17.28
N LYS A 40 4.29 -16.95 17.62
CA LYS A 40 5.58 -16.41 17.18
C LYS A 40 6.25 -17.37 16.20
N VAL A 41 6.87 -16.80 15.16
CA VAL A 41 7.70 -17.52 14.18
C VAL A 41 8.98 -16.72 13.95
N PHE A 42 10.09 -17.41 13.68
CA PHE A 42 11.36 -16.77 13.35
C PHE A 42 11.45 -16.55 11.84
N HIS A 43 11.81 -15.33 11.42
CA HIS A 43 12.00 -15.00 10.01
C HIS A 43 13.46 -14.63 9.75
N LEU A 44 14.10 -15.39 8.85
CA LEU A 44 15.45 -15.08 8.40
C LEU A 44 15.42 -13.88 7.45
N LYS A 45 16.09 -12.80 7.82
CA LYS A 45 16.18 -11.59 6.99
C LYS A 45 17.36 -11.71 6.03
N GLU A 46 17.07 -11.97 4.76
CA GLU A 46 18.07 -11.96 3.70
C GLU A 46 18.17 -10.60 2.99
N LYS A 47 19.36 -10.32 2.42
CA LYS A 47 19.54 -9.14 1.58
C LYS A 47 18.75 -9.31 0.28
N LYS A 48 17.98 -8.29 -0.07
CA LYS A 48 17.17 -8.28 -1.30
C LYS A 48 18.09 -8.18 -2.53
N GLY A 49 18.22 -9.25 -3.31
CA GLY A 49 18.97 -9.27 -4.59
C GLY A 49 18.19 -8.75 -5.80
N MET A 50 16.86 -8.63 -5.70
CA MET A 50 15.95 -8.22 -6.77
C MET A 50 15.72 -6.69 -6.79
N PRO A 51 15.27 -6.07 -7.91
CA PRO A 51 14.80 -4.67 -7.96
C PRO A 51 13.52 -4.43 -7.14
N TRP A 52 13.63 -4.61 -5.82
CA TRP A 52 12.50 -4.60 -4.90
C TRP A 52 11.80 -3.24 -4.86
N VAL A 53 12.50 -2.12 -5.10
CA VAL A 53 11.90 -0.77 -5.11
C VAL A 53 10.88 -0.64 -6.24
N TYR A 54 11.21 -1.16 -7.43
CA TYR A 54 10.30 -1.19 -8.56
C TYR A 54 8.97 -1.85 -8.20
N TYR A 55 9.04 -3.07 -7.66
CA TYR A 55 7.84 -3.81 -7.27
C TYR A 55 7.10 -3.15 -6.11
N GLN A 56 7.79 -2.61 -5.11
CA GLN A 56 7.14 -1.92 -3.99
C GLN A 56 6.34 -0.68 -4.43
N VAL A 57 6.88 0.11 -5.37
CA VAL A 57 6.16 1.29 -5.89
C VAL A 57 4.98 0.85 -6.77
N ARG A 58 5.21 -0.09 -7.71
CA ARG A 58 4.17 -0.60 -8.62
C ARG A 58 3.03 -1.25 -7.85
N ASN A 59 3.34 -2.20 -6.98
CA ASN A 59 2.37 -3.05 -6.30
C ASN A 59 1.56 -2.27 -5.25
N ARG A 60 2.12 -1.21 -4.66
CA ARG A 60 1.35 -0.28 -3.81
C ARG A 60 0.22 0.39 -4.58
N TRP A 61 0.51 0.89 -5.78
CA TRP A 61 -0.51 1.49 -6.65
C TRP A 61 -1.56 0.46 -7.07
N TRP A 62 -1.13 -0.75 -7.45
CA TRP A 62 -2.07 -1.84 -7.76
C TRP A 62 -2.99 -2.14 -6.59
N PHE A 63 -2.44 -2.29 -5.39
CA PHE A 63 -3.20 -2.58 -4.18
C PHE A 63 -4.25 -1.49 -3.94
N VAL A 64 -3.82 -0.22 -3.84
CA VAL A 64 -4.70 0.92 -3.59
C VAL A 64 -5.82 0.99 -4.63
N LEU A 65 -5.47 0.98 -5.92
CA LEU A 65 -6.42 1.12 -7.02
C LEU A 65 -7.35 -0.08 -7.17
N LYS A 66 -6.93 -1.27 -6.73
CA LYS A 66 -7.73 -2.49 -6.81
C LYS A 66 -8.75 -2.61 -5.68
N THR A 67 -8.45 -2.13 -4.47
CA THR A 67 -9.21 -2.51 -3.26
C THR A 67 -10.10 -1.41 -2.65
N TYR A 68 -9.70 -0.14 -2.71
CA TYR A 68 -10.47 0.96 -2.09
C TYR A 68 -11.60 1.48 -2.97
N ASN A 69 -12.71 1.94 -2.37
CA ASN A 69 -13.80 2.59 -3.08
C ASN A 69 -13.33 3.87 -3.79
N PHE A 70 -14.00 4.26 -4.87
CA PHE A 70 -13.61 5.43 -5.67
C PHE A 70 -13.55 6.72 -4.84
N ARG A 71 -14.52 6.93 -3.94
CA ARG A 71 -14.53 8.07 -3.01
C ARG A 71 -13.28 8.09 -2.12
N THR A 72 -12.91 6.95 -1.54
CA THR A 72 -11.72 6.80 -0.71
C THR A 72 -10.45 7.05 -1.50
N LEU A 73 -10.39 6.57 -2.76
CA LEU A 73 -9.27 6.85 -3.66
C LEU A 73 -9.10 8.34 -3.89
N VAL A 74 -10.16 9.05 -4.25
CA VAL A 74 -10.12 10.50 -4.51
C VAL A 74 -9.68 11.26 -3.25
N LEU A 75 -10.24 10.92 -2.09
CA LEU A 75 -9.88 11.55 -0.82
C LEU A 75 -8.42 11.26 -0.40
N CYS A 76 -7.92 10.04 -0.64
CA CYS A 76 -6.56 9.68 -0.25
C CYS A 76 -5.50 10.07 -1.30
N LEU A 77 -5.90 10.36 -2.54
CA LEU A 77 -4.97 10.60 -3.66
C LEU A 77 -3.95 11.71 -3.36
N PRO A 78 -4.31 12.88 -2.77
CA PRO A 78 -3.33 13.91 -2.45
C PRO A 78 -2.26 13.43 -1.46
N ALA A 79 -2.67 12.72 -0.40
CA ALA A 79 -1.76 12.15 0.58
C ALA A 79 -0.86 11.05 -0.02
N ILE A 80 -1.44 10.18 -0.86
CA ILE A 80 -0.68 9.12 -1.55
C ILE A 80 0.31 9.73 -2.53
N ALA A 81 -0.07 10.76 -3.29
CA ALA A 81 0.83 11.45 -4.21
C ALA A 81 2.02 12.07 -3.45
N LEU A 82 1.74 12.77 -2.35
CA LEU A 82 2.76 13.35 -1.49
C LEU A 82 3.71 12.28 -0.90
N TYR A 83 3.15 11.18 -0.40
CA TYR A 83 3.91 10.02 0.07
C TYR A 83 4.81 9.45 -1.03
N GLN A 84 4.31 9.30 -2.26
CA GLN A 84 5.09 8.72 -3.37
C GLN A 84 6.19 9.66 -3.84
N ILE A 85 5.98 10.98 -3.79
CA ILE A 85 7.04 11.98 -4.03
C ILE A 85 8.15 11.83 -2.98
N ALA A 86 7.79 11.73 -1.69
CA ALA A 86 8.76 11.52 -0.62
C ALA A 86 9.53 10.21 -0.79
N VAL A 87 8.85 9.11 -1.14
CA VAL A 87 9.50 7.82 -1.44
C VAL A 87 10.44 7.95 -2.64
N PHE A 88 10.04 8.64 -3.71
CA PHE A 88 10.89 8.84 -4.89
C PHE A 88 12.19 9.56 -4.53
N PHE A 89 12.12 10.70 -3.84
CA PHE A 89 13.31 11.42 -3.41
C PHE A 89 14.16 10.62 -2.42
N GLY A 90 13.52 9.91 -1.48
CA GLY A 90 14.22 9.01 -0.56
C GLY A 90 14.96 7.89 -1.29
N MET A 91 14.39 7.34 -2.37
CA MET A 91 15.04 6.35 -3.20
C MET A 91 16.10 6.95 -4.13
N LEU A 92 15.94 8.20 -4.56
CA LEU A 92 16.93 8.93 -5.34
C LEU A 92 18.25 9.05 -4.56
N VAL A 93 18.18 9.49 -3.29
CA VAL A 93 19.34 9.59 -2.39
C VAL A 93 20.01 8.22 -2.16
N LYS A 94 19.22 7.14 -2.15
CA LYS A 94 19.72 5.76 -2.00
C LYS A 94 20.21 5.12 -3.31
N GLY A 95 20.32 5.89 -4.40
CA GLY A 95 20.75 5.39 -5.72
C GLY A 95 19.75 4.46 -6.41
N LYS A 96 18.49 4.45 -5.98
CA LYS A 96 17.40 3.59 -6.50
C LYS A 96 16.26 4.39 -7.15
N GLY A 97 16.44 5.69 -7.40
CA GLY A 97 15.43 6.57 -7.99
C GLY A 97 14.89 6.07 -9.34
N TRP A 98 15.76 5.50 -10.18
CA TRP A 98 15.34 4.90 -11.45
C TRP A 98 14.37 3.71 -11.28
N GLN A 99 14.60 2.87 -10.25
CA GLN A 99 13.68 1.77 -9.94
C GLN A 99 12.32 2.31 -9.47
N ALA A 100 12.32 3.36 -8.64
CA ALA A 100 11.10 4.00 -8.18
C ALA A 100 10.31 4.62 -9.34
N LEU A 101 10.99 5.34 -10.24
CA LEU A 101 10.40 5.92 -11.45
C LEU A 101 9.80 4.84 -12.36
N LYS A 102 10.57 3.80 -12.68
CA LYS A 102 10.09 2.65 -13.47
C LYS A 102 8.88 1.98 -12.81
N GLY A 103 8.87 1.83 -11.49
CA GLY A 103 7.74 1.25 -10.76
C GLY A 103 6.48 2.10 -10.88
N GLY A 104 6.63 3.43 -10.83
CA GLY A 104 5.53 4.38 -11.06
C GLY A 104 4.98 4.30 -12.48
N PHE A 105 5.83 4.31 -13.50
CA PHE A 105 5.41 4.12 -14.89
C PHE A 105 4.75 2.76 -15.13
N ALA A 106 5.30 1.69 -14.56
CA ALA A 106 4.70 0.37 -14.67
C ALA A 106 3.29 0.33 -14.07
N ALA A 107 3.07 1.01 -12.93
CA ALA A 107 1.72 1.16 -12.38
C ALA A 107 0.79 1.90 -13.36
N LEU A 108 1.24 3.02 -13.93
CA LEU A 108 0.46 3.80 -14.89
C LEU A 108 0.10 3.01 -16.16
N PHE A 109 1.03 2.27 -16.74
CA PHE A 109 0.79 1.49 -17.96
C PHE A 109 -0.05 0.22 -17.71
N SER A 110 -0.14 -0.23 -16.45
CA SER A 110 -0.94 -1.39 -16.06
C SER A 110 -2.37 -1.06 -15.60
N LEU A 111 -2.81 0.20 -15.72
CA LEU A 111 -4.12 0.62 -15.22
C LEU A 111 -5.27 -0.22 -15.75
N SER A 112 -5.28 -0.55 -17.04
CA SER A 112 -6.32 -1.39 -17.65
C SER A 112 -6.43 -2.77 -16.98
N LEU A 113 -5.29 -3.42 -16.73
CA LEU A 113 -5.21 -4.69 -16.00
C LEU A 113 -5.75 -4.55 -14.57
N VAL A 114 -5.30 -3.52 -13.84
CA VAL A 114 -5.71 -3.27 -12.47
C VAL A 114 -7.21 -2.99 -12.38
N PHE A 115 -7.78 -2.21 -13.30
CA PHE A 115 -9.21 -1.93 -13.36
C PHE A 115 -10.04 -3.17 -13.73
N LYS A 116 -9.51 -4.08 -14.56
CA LYS A 116 -10.17 -5.38 -14.82
C LYS A 116 -10.29 -6.18 -13.52
N LYS A 117 -9.19 -6.33 -12.77
CA LYS A 117 -9.16 -7.05 -11.49
C LYS A 117 -10.00 -6.38 -10.40
N ARG A 118 -10.02 -5.05 -10.38
CA ARG A 118 -10.87 -4.26 -9.48
C ARG A 118 -12.33 -4.69 -9.58
N ARG A 119 -12.84 -5.00 -10.79
CA ARG A 119 -14.23 -5.44 -10.95
C ARG A 119 -14.51 -6.70 -10.14
N ASP A 120 -13.60 -7.67 -10.16
CA ASP A 120 -13.78 -8.92 -9.43
C ASP A 120 -13.65 -8.72 -7.92
N VAL A 121 -12.69 -7.89 -7.48
CA VAL A 121 -12.58 -7.52 -6.06
C VAL A 121 -13.82 -6.80 -5.54
N MET A 122 -14.40 -5.91 -6.34
CA MET A 122 -15.59 -5.15 -5.94
C MET A 122 -16.86 -6.01 -5.89
N LYS A 123 -16.93 -7.14 -6.63
CA LYS A 123 -18.07 -8.07 -6.56
C LYS A 123 -18.16 -8.79 -5.20
N VAL A 124 -17.01 -9.09 -4.60
CA VAL A 124 -16.94 -9.86 -3.34
C VAL A 124 -16.77 -8.98 -2.11
N LYS A 125 -16.63 -7.66 -2.30
CA LYS A 125 -16.44 -6.71 -1.21
C LYS A 125 -17.74 -6.52 -0.43
N ARG A 126 -17.67 -6.74 0.88
CA ARG A 126 -18.80 -6.62 1.83
C ARG A 126 -18.56 -5.57 2.91
N VAL A 127 -17.30 -5.32 3.25
CA VAL A 127 -16.89 -4.38 4.31
C VAL A 127 -16.56 -3.02 3.70
N LYS A 128 -16.98 -1.94 4.36
CA LYS A 128 -16.74 -0.57 3.88
C LYS A 128 -15.32 -0.12 4.19
N ASP A 129 -14.81 0.89 3.47
CA ASP A 129 -13.42 1.31 3.64
C ASP A 129 -13.16 1.89 5.05
N LYS A 130 -14.16 2.55 5.65
CA LYS A 130 -14.04 3.11 7.00
C LYS A 130 -13.79 2.03 8.07
N GLU A 131 -14.29 0.82 7.86
CA GLU A 131 -14.17 -0.29 8.81
C GLU A 131 -12.80 -0.97 8.76
N VAL A 132 -12.09 -0.86 7.63
CA VAL A 132 -10.74 -1.43 7.46
C VAL A 132 -9.64 -0.38 7.58
N LEU A 133 -9.94 0.88 7.29
CA LEU A 133 -9.02 2.01 7.47
C LEU A 133 -9.14 2.60 8.89
N THR A 134 -8.91 1.76 9.89
CA THR A 134 -8.96 2.14 11.32
C THR A 134 -7.63 2.68 11.85
N GLY A 135 -6.58 2.71 11.02
CA GLY A 135 -5.27 3.23 11.38
C GLY A 135 -5.31 4.70 11.82
N ALA A 136 -4.42 5.06 12.75
CA ALA A 136 -4.33 6.41 13.31
C ALA A 136 -3.76 7.45 12.32
N SER A 137 -2.97 7.01 11.33
CA SER A 137 -2.26 7.90 10.40
C SER A 137 -1.81 7.17 9.12
N ILE A 138 -1.60 7.95 8.07
CA ILE A 138 -0.78 7.57 6.92
C ILE A 138 0.66 7.94 7.27
N ASP A 139 1.52 6.96 7.50
CA ASP A 139 2.89 7.21 7.93
C ASP A 139 3.91 6.83 6.85
N LEU A 140 4.95 7.64 6.71
CA LEU A 140 6.18 7.24 6.02
C LEU A 140 6.92 6.25 6.91
N LEU A 141 6.67 4.96 6.66
CA LEU A 141 7.47 3.88 7.21
C LEU A 141 8.87 3.93 6.59
N GLY A 142 9.80 4.58 7.28
CA GLY A 142 11.21 4.66 6.92
C GLY A 142 12.08 4.47 8.15
N GLU A 143 13.06 3.56 8.07
CA GLU A 143 14.06 3.35 9.11
C GLU A 143 14.71 4.68 9.50
N ALA A 144 14.79 4.92 10.81
CA ALA A 144 15.42 6.08 11.47
C ALA A 144 16.96 6.10 11.31
N GLY A 145 17.45 5.86 10.09
CA GLY A 145 18.88 5.71 9.75
C GLY A 145 19.31 6.67 8.63
N GLY A 146 18.93 7.94 8.73
CA GLY A 146 19.30 9.01 7.79
C GLY A 146 19.92 10.22 8.51
N SER A 147 20.46 11.16 7.74
CA SER A 147 20.95 12.45 8.27
C SER A 147 19.83 13.19 9.02
N LYS A 148 20.19 14.09 9.95
CA LYS A 148 19.22 14.90 10.73
C LYS A 148 18.18 15.62 9.85
N ILE A 149 18.56 16.01 8.64
CA ILE A 149 17.69 16.65 7.66
C ILE A 149 16.60 15.68 7.16
N ILE A 150 16.96 14.43 6.87
CA ILE A 150 16.03 13.40 6.42
C ILE A 150 15.05 13.03 7.54
N SER A 151 15.52 12.93 8.79
CA SER A 151 14.65 12.66 9.93
C SER A 151 13.67 13.80 10.20
N LEU A 152 14.13 15.06 10.12
CA LEU A 152 13.28 16.25 10.23
C LEU A 152 12.22 16.28 9.12
N GLY A 153 12.62 16.10 7.87
CA GLY A 153 11.71 16.05 6.73
C GLY A 153 10.67 14.94 6.84
N THR A 154 11.08 13.75 7.30
CA THR A 154 10.16 12.63 7.53
C THR A 154 9.15 12.96 8.65
N GLY A 155 9.62 13.58 9.74
CA GLY A 155 8.75 14.02 10.85
C GLY A 155 7.71 15.04 10.40
N MET A 156 8.13 16.08 9.67
CA MET A 156 7.23 17.08 9.10
C MET A 156 6.19 16.44 8.17
N MET A 157 6.63 15.52 7.32
CA MET A 157 5.73 14.84 6.39
C MET A 157 4.70 13.98 7.12
N ASN A 158 5.10 13.24 8.16
CA ASN A 158 4.15 12.47 8.97
C ASN A 158 3.13 13.38 9.68
N ILE A 159 3.52 14.57 10.13
CA ILE A 159 2.59 15.56 10.69
C ILE A 159 1.57 15.99 9.63
N ILE A 160 2.03 16.36 8.43
CA ILE A 160 1.15 16.77 7.33
C ILE A 160 0.16 15.65 6.97
N LEU A 161 0.66 14.43 6.80
CA LEU A 161 -0.17 13.26 6.46
C LEU A 161 -1.17 12.93 7.58
N LYS A 162 -0.76 13.06 8.85
CA LYS A 162 -1.64 12.86 10.01
C LYS A 162 -2.74 13.91 10.08
N VAL A 163 -2.41 15.19 9.93
CA VAL A 163 -3.39 16.28 9.89
C VAL A 163 -4.37 16.06 8.74
N TYR A 164 -3.87 15.73 7.55
CA TYR A 164 -4.71 15.43 6.40
C TYR A 164 -5.64 14.24 6.66
N TRP A 165 -5.13 13.16 7.25
CA TRP A 165 -5.94 11.99 7.62
C TRP A 165 -7.07 12.35 8.59
N MET A 166 -6.81 13.18 9.60
CA MET A 166 -7.83 13.64 10.54
C MET A 166 -8.97 14.41 9.86
N LEU A 167 -8.67 15.16 8.79
CA LEU A 167 -9.66 15.88 7.99
C LEU A 167 -10.50 14.91 7.15
N ILE A 168 -9.86 13.97 6.44
CA ILE A 168 -10.57 13.13 5.45
C ILE A 168 -11.29 11.91 6.06
N LYS A 169 -10.84 11.38 7.21
CA LYS A 169 -11.33 10.10 7.75
C LYS A 169 -12.84 10.04 7.98
N HIS A 170 -13.45 11.17 8.30
CA HIS A 170 -14.90 11.28 8.52
C HIS A 170 -15.71 11.21 7.21
N PHE A 171 -15.06 11.48 6.08
CA PHE A 171 -15.67 11.45 4.74
C PHE A 171 -15.47 10.11 4.02
N ILE A 172 -14.68 9.19 4.56
CA ILE A 172 -14.51 7.84 4.04
C ILE A 172 -15.75 7.01 4.35
N LYS A 173 -16.20 6.24 3.35
CA LYS A 173 -17.33 5.31 3.46
C LYS A 173 -16.80 3.88 3.37
#